data_AF-A0A964V0V2-F1
#
_entry.id   AF-A0A964V0V2-F1
#
_cell.length_a   1.000
_cell.length_b   1.000
_cell.length_c   1.000
_cell.angle_alpha   90.00
_cell.angle_beta   90.00
_cell.angle_gamma   90.00
#
_symmetry.space_group_name_H-M   'P 1'
#
loop_
_entity.id
_entity.type
_entity.pdbx_description
1 polymer ?
#
loop_
_entity_poly.entity_id
_entity_poly.type
_entity_poly.pdbx_seq_one_letter_code
_entity_poly.pdbx_strand_id
1 'polypeptide(L)'
;MKRSHGRSQTNLYAAWQAAKQRCSNPKDPAYKRYGGRGIYVCERWMSFANFIADMGERPPGATLDRIDNNGPYSPENCRWATRKEQSNNREANVRITKDDVTLTARQWSERLGIHINTLLGRFHKGYPIEKVLSTEMFRVLDGLAIGGLANAKRQQARTHCKRGHEYTPENTGQQISAKGTPSRYCKACRRKR
;
A
#
# COMPACT_ATOMS: atom_id res chain seq x y z
N MET A 1 -24.42 -8.78 -15.76
CA MET A 1 -24.32 -7.35 -16.18
C MET A 1 -24.37 -6.46 -14.94
N LYS A 2 -23.32 -5.69 -14.65
CA LYS A 2 -23.33 -4.72 -13.54
C LYS A 2 -24.06 -3.46 -14.01
N ARG A 3 -25.17 -3.12 -13.33
CA ARG A 3 -25.88 -1.85 -13.53
C ARG A 3 -25.01 -0.71 -12.98
N SER A 4 -24.17 -0.12 -13.81
CA SER A 4 -23.53 1.15 -13.49
C SER A 4 -24.58 2.25 -13.64
N HIS A 5 -25.05 2.81 -12.53
CA HIS A 5 -25.92 3.98 -12.56
C HIS A 5 -25.19 5.12 -13.29
N GLY A 6 -25.63 5.43 -14.52
CA GLY A 6 -25.10 6.49 -15.39
C GLY A 6 -25.28 7.93 -14.88
N ARG A 7 -25.38 8.13 -13.56
CA ARG A 7 -25.44 9.43 -12.87
C ARG A 7 -24.10 9.85 -12.27
N SER A 8 -23.05 9.06 -12.45
CA SER A 8 -21.72 9.28 -11.85
C SER A 8 -20.94 10.45 -12.47
N GLN A 9 -21.31 10.92 -13.66
CA GLN A 9 -20.58 11.96 -14.42
C GLN A 9 -21.19 13.36 -14.35
N THR A 10 -22.44 13.57 -13.92
CA THR A 10 -23.14 14.84 -14.20
C THR A 10 -23.43 15.78 -13.04
N ASN A 11 -23.30 15.40 -11.77
CA ASN A 11 -23.83 16.26 -10.71
C ASN A 11 -22.75 17.08 -9.95
N LEU A 12 -22.18 18.07 -10.64
CA LEU A 12 -21.37 19.15 -10.06
C LEU A 12 -22.06 19.81 -8.85
N TYR A 13 -23.37 20.05 -8.99
CA TYR A 13 -24.21 20.59 -7.93
C TYR A 13 -24.27 19.66 -6.71
N ALA A 14 -24.36 18.34 -6.90
CA ALA A 14 -24.33 17.38 -5.80
C ALA A 14 -22.98 17.34 -5.10
N ALA A 15 -21.86 17.48 -5.82
CA ALA A 15 -20.53 17.55 -5.22
C ALA A 15 -20.40 18.79 -4.31
N TRP A 16 -20.86 19.94 -4.81
CA TRP A 16 -20.94 21.18 -4.07
C TRP A 16 -21.87 21.10 -2.85
N GLN A 17 -23.09 20.59 -3.04
CA GLN A 17 -24.05 20.38 -1.95
C GLN A 17 -23.53 19.43 -0.90
N ALA A 18 -22.91 18.31 -1.29
CA ALA A 18 -22.28 17.38 -0.35
C ALA A 18 -21.15 18.07 0.43
N ALA A 19 -20.37 18.96 -0.20
CA ALA A 19 -19.35 19.74 0.47
C ALA A 19 -19.93 20.66 1.55
N LYS A 20 -21.06 21.32 1.26
CA LYS A 20 -21.78 22.14 2.24
C LYS A 20 -22.35 21.29 3.37
N GLN A 21 -23.08 20.23 3.06
CA GLN A 21 -23.73 19.36 4.05
C GLN A 21 -22.74 18.79 5.06
N ARG A 22 -21.63 18.18 4.61
CA ARG A 22 -20.62 17.63 5.53
C ARG A 22 -19.95 18.69 6.43
N CYS A 23 -19.92 19.94 6.00
CA CYS A 23 -19.30 21.03 6.74
C CYS A 23 -20.27 21.72 7.71
N SER A 24 -21.55 21.83 7.37
CA SER A 24 -22.51 22.67 8.13
C SER A 24 -23.65 21.89 8.79
N ASN A 25 -23.88 20.63 8.47
CA ASN A 25 -24.99 19.84 8.98
C ASN A 25 -24.52 18.78 9.99
N PRO A 26 -24.73 18.97 11.32
CA PRO A 26 -24.36 18.00 12.35
C PRO A 26 -25.00 16.61 12.21
N LYS A 27 -26.10 16.50 11.45
CA LYS A 27 -26.77 15.21 11.16
C LYS A 27 -26.13 14.46 10.00
N ASP A 28 -25.25 15.09 9.22
CA ASP A 28 -24.51 14.42 8.16
C ASP A 28 -23.54 13.39 8.78
N PRO A 29 -23.54 12.12 8.34
CA PRO A 29 -22.64 11.10 8.89
C PRO A 29 -21.16 11.45 8.79
N ALA A 30 -20.78 12.28 7.81
CA ALA A 30 -19.42 12.75 7.66
C ALA A 30 -19.11 13.97 8.54
N TYR A 31 -20.08 14.67 9.12
CA TYR A 31 -19.87 15.93 9.84
C TYR A 31 -18.71 15.90 10.82
N LYS A 32 -18.62 14.86 11.66
CA LYS A 32 -17.54 14.70 12.66
C LYS A 32 -16.13 14.77 12.04
N ARG A 33 -15.96 14.34 10.77
CA ARG A 33 -14.69 14.35 10.03
C ARG A 33 -14.46 15.64 9.23
N TYR A 34 -15.44 16.52 9.18
CA TYR A 34 -15.46 17.74 8.38
C TYR A 34 -15.83 18.93 9.27
N GLY A 35 -17.11 19.32 9.33
CA GLY A 35 -17.56 20.45 10.16
C GLY A 35 -17.16 20.33 11.63
N GLY A 36 -17.22 19.12 12.20
CA GLY A 36 -16.79 18.84 13.57
C GLY A 36 -15.29 19.04 13.83
N ARG A 37 -14.45 19.13 12.78
CA ARG A 37 -13.03 19.49 12.86
C ARG A 37 -12.77 20.98 12.60
N GLY A 38 -13.81 21.79 12.42
CA GLY A 38 -13.69 23.19 12.02
C GLY A 38 -13.50 23.42 10.53
N ILE A 39 -13.69 22.39 9.69
CA ILE A 39 -13.57 22.55 8.24
C ILE A 39 -14.86 23.12 7.67
N TYR A 40 -14.77 24.21 6.92
CA TYR A 40 -15.91 24.96 6.37
C TYR A 40 -15.84 25.10 4.85
N VAL A 41 -16.92 25.64 4.27
CA VAL A 41 -16.97 26.09 2.87
C VAL A 41 -16.85 27.61 2.87
N CYS A 42 -15.95 28.18 2.06
CA CYS A 42 -15.77 29.62 2.01
C CYS A 42 -17.06 30.34 1.60
N GLU A 43 -17.24 31.58 2.08
CA GLU A 43 -18.46 32.35 1.85
C GLU A 43 -18.79 32.51 0.37
N ARG A 44 -17.77 32.74 -0.47
CA ARG A 44 -17.90 32.81 -1.93
C ARG A 44 -18.61 31.58 -2.50
N TRP A 45 -18.29 30.39 -2.02
CA TRP A 45 -18.88 29.13 -2.43
C TRP A 45 -20.23 28.83 -1.77
N MET A 46 -20.83 29.76 -1.04
CA MET A 46 -22.23 29.62 -0.62
C MET A 46 -23.22 29.76 -1.79
N SER A 47 -22.76 30.35 -2.90
CA SER A 47 -23.44 30.34 -4.20
C SER A 47 -22.85 29.28 -5.14
N PHE A 48 -23.72 28.49 -5.76
CA PHE A 48 -23.30 27.48 -6.75
C PHE A 48 -22.65 28.11 -7.99
N ALA A 49 -23.12 29.29 -8.41
CA ALA A 49 -22.57 29.98 -9.57
C ALA A 49 -21.09 30.33 -9.38
N ASN A 50 -20.71 30.80 -8.18
CA ASN A 50 -19.32 31.09 -7.84
C ASN A 50 -18.48 29.82 -7.78
N PHE A 51 -19.00 28.74 -7.19
CA PHE A 51 -18.32 27.45 -7.17
C PHE A 51 -17.97 26.97 -8.59
N ILE A 52 -18.92 27.06 -9.53
CA ILE A 52 -18.68 26.69 -10.93
C ILE A 52 -17.74 27.63 -11.64
N ALA A 53 -17.84 28.95 -11.40
CA ALA A 53 -16.93 29.93 -11.97
C ALA A 53 -15.48 29.67 -11.56
N ASP A 54 -15.25 29.24 -10.31
CA ASP A 54 -13.90 28.98 -9.80
C ASP A 54 -13.37 27.58 -10.18
N MET A 55 -14.22 26.55 -10.14
CA MET A 55 -13.81 25.15 -10.37
C MET A 55 -13.87 24.71 -11.83
N GLY A 56 -14.64 25.40 -12.67
CA GLY A 56 -14.93 24.99 -14.04
C GLY A 56 -15.70 23.66 -14.13
N GLU A 57 -15.70 23.09 -15.33
CA GLU A 57 -16.31 21.79 -15.58
C GLU A 57 -15.55 20.67 -14.87
N ARG A 58 -16.28 19.65 -14.41
CA ARG A 58 -15.68 18.47 -13.79
C ARG A 58 -15.17 17.51 -14.86
N PRO A 59 -13.86 17.19 -14.88
CA PRO A 59 -13.34 16.17 -15.78
C PRO A 59 -13.97 14.80 -15.52
N PRO A 60 -14.16 13.96 -16.57
CA PRO A 60 -14.68 12.60 -16.43
C PRO A 60 -13.93 11.78 -15.37
N GLY A 61 -14.66 11.19 -14.43
CA GLY A 61 -14.09 10.32 -13.39
C GLY A 61 -13.36 11.03 -12.25
N ALA A 62 -13.28 12.37 -12.27
CA ALA A 62 -12.75 13.16 -11.16
C ALA A 62 -13.84 13.44 -10.10
N THR A 63 -13.41 13.71 -8.87
CA THR A 63 -14.29 14.23 -7.80
C THR A 63 -13.61 15.39 -7.09
N LEU A 64 -14.40 16.16 -6.32
CA LEU A 64 -13.89 17.29 -5.56
C LEU A 64 -12.99 16.80 -4.43
N ASP A 65 -11.74 17.25 -4.43
CA ASP A 65 -10.72 16.95 -3.41
C ASP A 65 -10.18 18.25 -2.82
N ARG A 66 -9.76 18.20 -1.55
CA ARG A 66 -9.02 19.30 -0.95
C ARG A 66 -7.53 19.04 -1.10
N ILE A 67 -6.74 20.05 -1.42
CA ILE A 67 -5.28 19.93 -1.55
C ILE A 67 -4.69 19.69 -0.15
N ASP A 68 -4.97 20.59 0.79
CA ASP A 68 -4.79 20.38 2.21
C ASP A 68 -6.09 19.82 2.82
N ASN A 69 -6.01 18.59 3.33
CA ASN A 69 -7.12 17.91 3.99
C ASN A 69 -7.68 18.63 5.22
N ASN A 70 -6.87 19.49 5.85
CA ASN A 70 -7.26 20.29 7.02
C ASN A 70 -7.79 21.67 6.66
N GLY A 71 -7.57 22.13 5.42
CA GLY A 71 -8.05 23.42 4.94
C GLY A 71 -9.53 23.43 4.54
N PRO A 72 -10.08 24.61 4.22
CA PRO A 72 -11.49 24.78 3.83
C PRO A 72 -11.79 24.25 2.43
N TYR A 73 -13.07 24.18 2.08
CA TYR A 73 -13.51 24.17 0.69
C TYR A 73 -13.44 25.58 0.13
N SER A 74 -12.42 25.86 -0.67
CA SER A 74 -12.20 27.15 -1.35
C SER A 74 -11.47 26.94 -2.67
N PRO A 75 -11.46 27.93 -3.58
CA PRO A 75 -10.72 27.86 -4.84
C PRO A 75 -9.25 27.52 -4.67
N GLU A 76 -8.62 28.05 -3.62
CA GLU A 76 -7.19 27.92 -3.34
C GLU A 76 -6.84 26.53 -2.78
N ASN A 77 -7.79 25.87 -2.13
CA ASN A 77 -7.58 24.60 -1.45
C ASN A 77 -8.32 23.43 -2.10
N CYS A 78 -8.98 23.60 -3.24
CA CYS A 78 -9.73 22.53 -3.90
C CYS A 78 -9.30 22.31 -5.34
N ARG A 79 -9.49 21.07 -5.78
CA ARG A 79 -9.22 20.66 -7.16
C ARG A 79 -10.14 19.52 -7.58
N TRP A 80 -10.28 19.35 -8.89
CA TRP A 80 -10.73 18.07 -9.43
C TRP A 80 -9.61 17.06 -9.34
N ALA A 81 -9.87 15.92 -8.69
CA ALA A 81 -8.87 14.88 -8.50
C ALA A 81 -9.43 13.50 -8.85
N THR A 82 -8.58 12.67 -9.41
CA THR A 82 -8.79 11.24 -9.59
C THR A 82 -8.83 10.52 -8.24
N ARG A 83 -9.34 9.28 -8.24
CA ARG A 83 -9.29 8.42 -7.04
C ARG A 83 -7.86 8.17 -6.56
N LYS A 84 -6.89 8.10 -7.48
CA LYS A 84 -5.47 7.89 -7.15
C LYS A 84 -4.92 9.09 -6.39
N GLU A 85 -5.17 10.30 -6.87
CA GLU A 85 -4.72 11.54 -6.23
C GLU A 85 -5.34 11.71 -4.84
N GLN A 86 -6.65 11.51 -4.69
CA GLN A 86 -7.31 11.50 -3.38
C GLN A 86 -6.75 10.44 -2.45
N SER A 87 -6.47 9.24 -2.96
CA SER A 87 -5.88 8.17 -2.16
C SER A 87 -4.49 8.55 -1.68
N ASN A 88 -3.69 9.22 -2.51
CA ASN A 88 -2.36 9.71 -2.13
C ASN A 88 -2.45 10.88 -1.12
N ASN A 89 -3.53 11.66 -1.14
CA ASN A 89 -3.70 12.76 -0.22
C ASN A 89 -4.04 12.34 1.22
N ARG A 90 -4.49 11.09 1.45
CA ARG A 90 -4.89 10.61 2.78
C ARG A 90 -3.80 10.83 3.83
N GLU A 91 -4.22 11.25 5.02
CA GLU A 91 -3.35 11.49 6.16
C GLU A 91 -2.67 10.21 6.65
N ALA A 92 -3.38 9.09 6.63
CA ALA A 92 -2.88 7.77 7.06
C ALA A 92 -1.74 7.21 6.17
N ASN A 93 -1.38 7.86 5.07
CA ASN A 93 -0.27 7.43 4.24
C ASN A 93 1.07 7.77 4.91
N VAL A 94 1.98 6.80 4.92
CA VAL A 94 3.39 7.05 5.28
C VAL A 94 3.99 8.04 4.29
N ARG A 95 4.40 9.21 4.78
CA ARG A 95 5.11 10.25 4.04
C ARG A 95 6.60 10.18 4.37
N ILE A 96 7.42 10.23 3.33
CA ILE A 96 8.88 10.13 3.42
C ILE A 96 9.46 11.37 2.73
N THR A 97 10.34 12.08 3.43
CA THR A 97 10.97 13.31 2.95
C THR A 97 12.43 13.06 2.62
N LYS A 98 12.86 13.45 1.41
CA LYS A 98 14.26 13.45 0.98
C LYS A 98 14.51 14.68 0.10
N ASP A 99 15.58 15.41 0.37
CA ASP A 99 15.99 16.61 -0.38
C ASP A 99 14.82 17.61 -0.57
N ASP A 100 14.16 17.97 0.53
CA ASP A 100 12.95 18.85 0.59
C ASP A 100 11.71 18.34 -0.15
N VAL A 101 11.78 17.16 -0.77
CA VAL A 101 10.64 16.52 -1.44
C VAL A 101 9.97 15.53 -0.50
N THR A 102 8.73 15.83 -0.13
CA THR A 102 7.88 14.93 0.67
C THR A 102 6.87 14.23 -0.22
N LEU A 103 6.95 12.89 -0.30
CA LEU A 103 6.00 12.05 -1.04
C LEU A 103 5.52 10.89 -0.18
N THR A 104 4.37 10.31 -0.55
CA THR A 104 3.93 9.05 0.05
C THR A 104 4.87 7.91 -0.33
N ALA A 105 4.94 6.86 0.51
CA ALA A 105 5.67 5.64 0.19
C ALA A 105 5.25 5.03 -1.16
N ARG A 106 3.97 5.18 -1.55
CA ARG A 106 3.47 4.75 -2.86
C ARG A 106 4.06 5.57 -4.01
N GLN A 107 4.12 6.89 -3.88
CA GLN A 107 4.73 7.76 -4.88
C GLN A 107 6.24 7.50 -5.00
N TRP A 108 6.94 7.30 -3.88
CA TRP A 108 8.35 6.88 -3.92
C TRP A 108 8.55 5.50 -4.56
N SER A 109 7.64 4.55 -4.30
CA SER A 109 7.64 3.23 -4.93
C SER A 109 7.53 3.34 -6.45
N GLU A 110 6.61 4.16 -6.94
CA GLU A 110 6.43 4.41 -8.38
C GLU A 110 7.62 5.14 -8.99
N ARG A 111 8.18 6.13 -8.29
CA ARG A 111 9.31 6.93 -8.78
C ARG A 111 10.62 6.15 -8.87
N LEU A 112 10.88 5.24 -7.93
CA LEU A 112 12.16 4.55 -7.80
C LEU A 112 12.12 3.09 -8.26
N GLY A 113 10.93 2.57 -8.59
CA GLY A 113 10.74 1.15 -8.92
C GLY A 113 10.93 0.19 -7.74
N ILE A 114 10.96 0.70 -6.50
CA ILE A 114 11.11 -0.11 -5.29
C ILE A 114 9.74 -0.62 -4.86
N HIS A 115 9.61 -1.91 -4.56
CA HIS A 115 8.34 -2.46 -4.08
C HIS A 115 7.89 -1.78 -2.78
N ILE A 116 6.62 -1.37 -2.68
CA ILE A 116 6.11 -0.58 -1.55
C ILE A 116 6.34 -1.23 -0.18
N ASN A 117 6.20 -2.56 -0.07
CA ASN A 117 6.47 -3.27 1.19
C ASN A 117 7.93 -3.20 1.61
N THR A 118 8.86 -3.07 0.65
CA THR A 118 10.28 -2.89 0.94
C THR A 118 10.51 -1.51 1.55
N LEU A 119 9.93 -0.45 0.97
CA LEU A 119 10.01 0.91 1.52
C LEU A 119 9.43 0.98 2.93
N LEU A 120 8.20 0.48 3.11
CA LEU A 120 7.53 0.48 4.42
C LEU A 120 8.29 -0.35 5.45
N GLY A 121 8.78 -1.52 5.07
CA GLY A 121 9.57 -2.37 5.96
C GLY A 121 10.88 -1.71 6.39
N ARG A 122 11.53 -0.94 5.51
CA ARG A 122 12.74 -0.18 5.84
C ARG A 122 12.43 1.02 6.72
N PHE A 123 11.37 1.75 6.40
CA PHE A 123 10.92 2.93 7.15
C PHE A 123 10.53 2.58 8.59
N HIS A 124 9.68 1.56 8.79
CA HIS A 124 9.25 1.15 10.13
C HIS A 124 10.37 0.55 11.00
N LYS A 125 11.46 0.09 10.38
CA LYS A 125 12.68 -0.32 11.10
C LYS A 125 13.57 0.85 11.51
N GLY A 126 13.22 2.09 11.13
CA GLY A 126 13.99 3.28 11.46
C GLY A 126 15.31 3.39 10.70
N TYR A 127 15.43 2.81 9.50
CA TYR A 127 16.64 3.02 8.70
C TYR A 127 16.77 4.47 8.23
N PRO A 128 18.01 4.97 7.99
CA PRO A 128 18.23 6.26 7.34
C PRO A 128 17.47 6.38 6.02
N ILE A 129 16.97 7.57 5.69
CA ILE A 129 16.10 7.79 4.52
C ILE A 129 16.79 7.38 3.22
N GLU A 130 18.10 7.60 3.12
CA GLU A 130 18.94 7.21 1.99
C GLU A 130 18.85 5.69 1.79
N LYS A 131 18.87 4.93 2.88
CA LYS A 131 18.73 3.47 2.87
C LYS A 131 17.29 3.04 2.60
N VAL A 132 16.30 3.75 3.13
CA VAL A 132 14.87 3.49 2.85
C VAL A 132 14.64 3.58 1.35
N LEU A 133 15.09 4.67 0.72
CA LEU A 133 14.89 5.00 -0.69
C LEU A 133 15.96 4.42 -1.64
N SER A 134 16.92 3.65 -1.15
CA SER A 134 17.96 3.05 -1.99
C SER A 134 17.39 1.95 -2.89
N THR A 135 17.72 2.00 -4.18
CA THR A 135 17.41 0.94 -5.15
C THR A 135 18.35 -0.25 -5.05
N GLU A 136 19.46 -0.12 -4.31
CA GLU A 136 20.40 -1.21 -4.12
C GLU A 136 19.75 -2.35 -3.33
N MET A 137 19.88 -3.56 -3.87
CA MET A 137 19.44 -4.75 -3.19
C MET A 137 20.47 -5.10 -2.11
N PHE A 138 20.18 -4.73 -0.87
CA PHE A 138 20.89 -5.24 0.31
C PHE A 138 20.63 -6.75 0.43
N ARG A 139 21.38 -7.56 -0.33
CA ARG A 139 21.38 -9.01 -0.14
C ARG A 139 21.96 -9.25 1.25
N VAL A 140 21.10 -9.61 2.20
CA VAL A 140 21.55 -10.25 3.43
C VAL A 140 21.99 -11.65 3.02
N LEU A 141 23.19 -11.77 2.43
CA LEU A 141 23.78 -13.05 2.03
C LEU A 141 23.80 -14.00 3.23
N ASP A 142 24.00 -13.47 4.43
CA ASP A 142 24.09 -14.22 5.66
C ASP A 142 22.74 -14.83 6.10
N GLY A 143 21.62 -14.12 5.90
CA GLY A 143 20.31 -14.54 6.40
C GLY A 143 19.74 -15.75 5.65
N LEU A 144 19.89 -15.77 4.33
CA LEU A 144 19.51 -16.92 3.50
C LEU A 144 20.42 -18.13 3.74
N ALA A 145 21.71 -17.91 3.97
CA ALA A 145 22.65 -18.97 4.35
C ALA A 145 22.28 -19.58 5.71
N ILE A 146 22.00 -18.74 6.72
CA ILE A 146 21.61 -19.17 8.07
C ILE A 146 20.28 -19.94 8.05
N GLY A 147 19.26 -19.41 7.35
CA GLY A 147 17.96 -20.08 7.22
C GLY A 147 18.05 -21.41 6.46
N GLY A 148 18.83 -21.46 5.39
CA GLY A 148 19.11 -22.67 4.63
C GLY A 148 19.80 -23.75 5.48
N LEU A 149 20.83 -23.36 6.23
CA LEU A 149 21.55 -24.25 7.15
C LEU A 149 20.65 -24.74 8.29
N ALA A 150 19.81 -23.87 8.87
CA ALA A 150 18.86 -24.25 9.92
C ALA A 150 17.83 -25.27 9.41
N ASN A 151 17.31 -25.09 8.19
CA ASN A 151 16.39 -26.03 7.55
C ASN A 151 17.08 -27.37 7.25
N ALA A 152 18.31 -27.34 6.70
CA ALA A 152 19.09 -28.55 6.45
C ALA A 152 19.37 -29.36 7.72
N LYS A 153 19.78 -28.69 8.82
CA LYS A 153 19.95 -29.33 10.13
C LYS A 153 18.66 -29.97 10.64
N ARG A 154 17.52 -29.26 10.56
CA ARG A 154 16.20 -29.81 10.93
C ARG A 154 15.83 -31.03 10.07
N GLN A 155 16.10 -30.99 8.77
CA GLN A 155 15.83 -32.12 7.88
C GLN A 155 16.71 -33.34 8.19
N GLN A 156 17.97 -33.14 8.59
CA GLN A 156 18.88 -34.21 9.02
C GLN A 156 18.55 -34.76 10.42
N ALA A 157 17.98 -33.97 11.30
CA ALA A 157 17.59 -34.41 12.65
C ALA A 157 16.35 -35.33 12.69
N ARG A 158 15.58 -35.43 11.61
CA ARG A 158 14.39 -36.30 11.57
C ARG A 158 14.79 -37.77 11.75
N THR A 159 14.09 -38.49 12.61
CA THR A 159 14.29 -39.95 12.76
C THR A 159 13.50 -40.74 11.72
N HIS A 160 12.45 -40.15 11.13
CA HIS A 160 11.56 -40.82 10.19
C HIS A 160 11.30 -40.01 8.92
N CYS A 161 11.10 -40.71 7.80
CA CYS A 161 10.68 -40.12 6.54
C CYS A 161 9.19 -39.72 6.55
N LYS A 162 8.72 -39.04 5.51
CA LYS A 162 7.31 -38.60 5.40
C LYS A 162 6.29 -39.75 5.38
N ARG A 163 6.72 -40.97 5.06
CA ARG A 163 5.89 -42.19 5.05
C ARG A 163 6.07 -43.05 6.31
N GLY A 164 6.74 -42.53 7.35
CA GLY A 164 6.91 -43.23 8.62
C GLY A 164 8.03 -44.27 8.66
N HIS A 165 8.80 -44.50 7.58
CA HIS A 165 9.97 -45.37 7.67
C HIS A 165 11.11 -44.68 8.44
N GLU A 166 11.74 -45.41 9.35
CA GLU A 166 12.90 -44.95 10.13
C GLU A 166 14.14 -44.74 9.24
N TYR A 167 14.91 -43.70 9.55
CA TYR A 167 16.21 -43.45 8.94
C TYR A 167 17.31 -44.18 9.70
N THR A 168 17.59 -45.41 9.28
CA THR A 168 18.77 -46.20 9.71
C THR A 168 19.89 -46.10 8.65
N PRO A 169 21.14 -46.51 8.93
CA PRO A 169 22.20 -46.58 7.91
C PRO A 169 21.79 -47.40 6.66
N GLU A 170 21.03 -48.47 6.86
CA GLU A 170 20.58 -49.38 5.81
C GLU A 170 19.45 -48.76 4.97
N ASN A 171 18.56 -47.99 5.60
CA ASN A 171 17.39 -47.36 4.96
C ASN A 171 17.59 -45.90 4.52
N THR A 172 18.77 -45.32 4.79
CA THR A 172 19.12 -43.95 4.40
C THR A 172 20.08 -43.95 3.21
N GLY A 173 19.75 -43.19 2.16
CA GLY A 173 20.65 -42.89 1.06
C GLY A 173 20.97 -41.40 0.98
N GLN A 174 22.04 -41.02 0.28
CA GLN A 174 22.43 -39.63 0.05
C GLN A 174 22.40 -39.28 -1.44
N GLN A 175 22.07 -38.04 -1.76
CA GLN A 175 22.05 -37.51 -3.12
C GLN A 175 22.42 -36.02 -3.11
N ILE A 176 22.97 -35.53 -4.21
CA ILE A 176 23.31 -34.12 -4.40
C ILE A 176 22.34 -33.52 -5.41
N SER A 177 21.73 -32.37 -5.08
CA SER A 177 20.84 -31.66 -6.01
C SER A 177 21.62 -31.06 -7.17
N ALA A 178 20.94 -30.67 -8.25
CA ALA A 178 21.55 -29.95 -9.38
C ALA A 178 22.26 -28.64 -8.97
N LYS A 179 21.98 -28.12 -7.77
CA LYS A 179 22.61 -26.94 -7.18
C LYS A 179 23.76 -27.29 -6.22
N GLY A 180 24.24 -28.53 -6.21
CA GLY A 180 25.33 -28.98 -5.34
C GLY A 180 24.94 -29.21 -3.87
N THR A 181 23.65 -29.16 -3.52
CA THR A 181 23.23 -29.30 -2.12
C THR A 181 23.05 -30.79 -1.75
N PRO A 182 23.79 -31.33 -0.76
CA PRO A 182 23.60 -32.70 -0.30
C PRO A 182 22.29 -32.85 0.48
N SER A 183 21.58 -33.95 0.23
CA SER A 183 20.33 -34.32 0.90
C SER A 183 20.26 -35.83 1.09
N ARG A 184 19.51 -36.28 2.11
CA ARG A 184 19.24 -37.71 2.32
C ARG A 184 17.87 -38.11 1.82
N TYR A 185 17.70 -39.36 1.41
CA TYR A 185 16.43 -39.94 0.99
C TYR A 185 16.20 -41.32 1.64
N CYS A 186 14.94 -41.73 1.75
CA CYS A 186 14.55 -43.04 2.29
C CYS A 186 14.57 -44.10 1.18
N LYS A 187 15.39 -45.14 1.34
CA LYS A 187 15.55 -46.23 0.37
C LYS A 187 14.26 -47.06 0.24
N ALA A 188 13.56 -47.34 1.35
CA ALA A 188 12.26 -48.02 1.32
C ALA A 188 11.18 -47.25 0.52
N CYS A 189 11.17 -45.92 0.61
CA CYS A 189 10.28 -45.10 -0.21
C CYS A 189 10.62 -45.15 -1.71
N ARG A 190 11.91 -45.28 -2.04
CA ARG A 190 12.40 -45.28 -3.42
C ARG A 190 12.19 -46.64 -4.11
N ARG A 191 12.25 -47.75 -3.38
CA ARG A 191 11.96 -49.10 -3.88
C ARG A 191 10.48 -49.35 -4.21
N LYS A 192 9.57 -48.54 -3.64
CA LYS A 192 8.11 -48.59 -3.84
C LYS A 192 7.60 -47.57 -4.87
N ARG A 193 8.48 -47.03 -5.71
CA ARG A 193 8.18 -46.08 -6.79
C ARG A 193 8.49 -46.76 -8.11
#